data_AF-A0A6I7WV19-F1
#
_entry.id   AF-A0A6I7WV19-F1
#
_cell.length_a   1.000
_cell.length_b   1.000
_cell.length_c   1.000
_cell.angle_alpha   90.00
_cell.angle_beta   90.00
_cell.angle_gamma   90.00
#
_symmetry.space_group_name_H-M   'P 1'
#
loop_
_entity.id
_entity.type
_entity.pdbx_description
1 polymer ?
#
loop_
_entity_poly.entity_id
_entity_poly.type
_entity_poly.pdbx_seq_one_letter_code
_entity_poly.pdbx_strand_id
1 'polypeptide(L)'
;IPTYNVNSGILHIEVLQVSGVNYEISMDNKEDKNLFVYSSRIALAQGESSKPAVFDESTGILTLPLVKVIDSAGHVISLYSAEMEHHPERKALTLKSANQIEPVPTDN
;
A
#
# COMPACT_ATOMS: atom_id res chain seq x y z
N ILE A 1 -5.87 -7.56 -1.98
CA ILE A 1 -4.42 -7.39 -1.70
C ILE A 1 -3.99 -6.03 -2.28
N PRO A 2 -3.25 -5.19 -1.53
CA PRO A 2 -2.74 -3.92 -2.03
C PRO A 2 -2.04 -3.99 -3.39
N THR A 3 -2.23 -2.96 -4.21
CA THR A 3 -1.65 -2.86 -5.56
C THR A 3 -1.00 -1.49 -5.73
N TYR A 4 0.28 -1.48 -6.11
CA TYR A 4 1.05 -0.28 -6.43
C TYR A 4 1.32 -0.23 -7.93
N ASN A 5 0.87 0.83 -8.59
CA ASN A 5 1.16 1.07 -10.00
C ASN A 5 2.40 1.96 -10.14
N VAL A 6 3.48 1.43 -10.71
CA VAL A 6 4.76 2.14 -10.79
C VAL A 6 4.73 3.36 -11.73
N ASN A 7 3.79 3.36 -12.68
CA ASN A 7 3.68 4.42 -13.68
C ASN A 7 2.83 5.59 -13.18
N SER A 8 1.74 5.32 -12.45
CA SER A 8 0.92 6.38 -11.85
C SER A 8 1.37 6.78 -10.44
N GLY A 9 2.22 5.99 -9.79
CA GLY A 9 2.63 6.23 -8.41
C GLY A 9 1.51 5.98 -7.39
N ILE A 10 0.41 5.34 -7.79
CA ILE A 10 -0.75 5.12 -6.91
C ILE A 10 -0.61 3.77 -6.19
N LEU A 11 -0.69 3.80 -4.87
CA LEU A 11 -0.90 2.63 -4.02
C LEU A 11 -2.38 2.54 -3.65
N HIS A 12 -3.04 1.48 -4.10
CA HIS A 12 -4.42 1.17 -3.80
C HIS A 12 -4.48 0.02 -2.77
N ILE A 13 -5.19 0.24 -1.66
CA ILE A 13 -5.43 -0.75 -0.62
C ILE A 13 -6.93 -1.01 -0.57
N GLU A 14 -7.31 -2.16 -1.14
CA GLU A 14 -8.70 -2.63 -1.21
C GLU A 14 -9.31 -2.92 0.18
N VAL A 15 -8.50 -3.50 1.08
CA VAL A 15 -8.89 -3.77 2.48
C VAL A 15 -7.77 -3.37 3.42
N LEU A 16 -8.04 -2.34 4.21
CA LEU A 16 -7.27 -1.81 5.32
C LEU A 16 -8.05 -2.06 6.62
N GLN A 17 -7.49 -2.83 7.54
CA GLN A 17 -8.05 -3.04 8.87
C GLN A 17 -7.52 -1.99 9.84
N VAL A 18 -8.44 -1.25 10.47
CA VAL A 18 -8.16 -0.30 11.54
C VAL A 18 -9.09 -0.61 12.70
N SER A 19 -8.53 -1.07 13.83
CA SER A 19 -9.31 -1.39 15.04
C SER A 19 -10.54 -2.29 14.78
N GLY A 20 -10.40 -3.26 13.86
CA GLY A 20 -11.46 -4.21 13.48
C GLY A 20 -12.46 -3.72 12.43
N VAL A 21 -12.30 -2.49 11.94
CA VAL A 21 -13.12 -1.92 10.85
C VAL A 21 -12.34 -1.99 9.54
N ASN A 22 -13.02 -2.37 8.46
CA ASN A 22 -12.43 -2.48 7.13
C ASN A 22 -12.66 -1.18 6.33
N TYR A 23 -11.57 -0.66 5.79
CA TYR A 23 -11.56 0.52 4.93
C TYR A 23 -10.89 0.23 3.59
N GLU A 24 -11.18 1.06 2.60
CA GLU A 24 -10.50 1.14 1.32
C GLU A 24 -9.82 2.50 1.22
N ILE A 25 -8.59 2.52 0.70
CA ILE A 25 -7.81 3.76 0.58
C ILE A 25 -6.91 3.75 -0.65
N SER A 26 -6.75 4.92 -1.27
CA SER A 26 -5.76 5.16 -2.32
C SER A 26 -4.79 6.26 -1.89
N MET A 27 -3.52 6.06 -2.21
CA MET A 27 -2.44 6.97 -1.86
C MET A 27 -1.61 7.29 -3.10
N ASP A 28 -1.18 8.53 -3.19
CA ASP A 28 -0.33 9.07 -4.25
C ASP A 28 1.10 9.20 -3.72
N ASN A 29 2.06 8.57 -4.40
CA ASN A 29 3.47 8.72 -4.10
C ASN A 29 3.99 10.03 -4.72
N LYS A 30 3.97 11.12 -3.94
CA LYS A 30 4.35 12.47 -4.40
C LYS A 30 5.75 12.87 -3.92
N GLU A 31 6.52 13.41 -4.86
CA GLU A 31 7.75 14.21 -4.68
C GLU A 31 8.97 13.57 -4.01
N ASP A 32 8.84 12.43 -3.32
CA ASP A 32 9.96 11.60 -2.87
C ASP A 32 9.52 10.14 -2.93
N LYS A 33 10.30 9.24 -3.52
CA LYS A 33 9.91 7.84 -3.86
C LYS A 33 9.35 6.99 -2.69
N ASN A 34 9.41 7.49 -1.46
CA ASN A 34 8.97 6.83 -0.24
C ASN A 34 7.84 7.56 0.51
N LEU A 35 7.27 8.66 -0.02
CA LEU A 35 6.23 9.44 0.64
C LEU A 35 4.87 9.26 -0.04
N PHE A 36 3.93 8.66 0.67
CA PHE A 36 2.59 8.35 0.18
C PHE A 36 1.56 9.26 0.85
N VAL A 37 0.96 10.15 0.07
CA VAL A 37 -0.06 11.09 0.55
C VAL A 37 -1.44 10.54 0.24
N TYR A 38 -2.35 10.57 1.21
CA TYR A 38 -3.71 10.10 1.00
C TYR A 38 -4.44 10.92 -0.06
N SER A 39 -4.93 10.29 -1.13
CA SER A 39 -5.35 11.03 -2.32
C SER A 39 -6.76 11.62 -2.26
N SER A 40 -7.62 11.24 -1.29
CA SER A 40 -8.75 12.06 -0.79
C SER A 40 -9.88 11.30 -0.09
N ARG A 41 -9.99 9.96 -0.14
CA ARG A 41 -11.11 9.26 0.53
C ARG A 41 -10.68 7.93 1.13
N ILE A 42 -10.81 7.86 2.45
CA ILE A 42 -10.91 6.60 3.18
C ILE A 42 -12.40 6.26 3.18
N ALA A 43 -12.78 5.12 2.59
CA ALA A 43 -14.15 4.65 2.55
C ALA A 43 -14.28 3.33 3.32
N LEU A 44 -15.48 2.95 3.74
CA LEU A 44 -15.69 1.58 4.25
C LEU A 44 -15.51 0.60 3.10
N ALA A 45 -14.67 -0.41 3.30
CA ALA A 45 -14.52 -1.49 2.32
C ALA A 45 -15.75 -2.40 2.37
N GLN A 46 -16.25 -2.78 1.20
CA GLN A 46 -17.36 -3.75 1.07
C GLN A 46 -16.89 -5.18 0.80
N GLY A 47 -15.59 -5.37 0.55
CA GLY A 47 -14.98 -6.65 0.25
C GLY A 47 -14.25 -7.29 1.43
N GLU A 48 -13.81 -8.52 1.23
CA GLU A 48 -12.90 -9.25 2.11
C GLU A 48 -11.54 -9.43 1.43
N SER A 49 -10.47 -9.59 2.21
CA SER A 49 -9.15 -9.90 1.68
C SER A 49 -8.48 -10.98 2.51
N SER A 50 -7.85 -11.95 1.83
CA SER A 50 -7.06 -13.00 2.48
C SER A 50 -5.72 -12.49 3.04
N LYS A 51 -5.28 -11.31 2.59
CA LYS A 51 -4.09 -10.60 3.09
C LYS A 51 -4.40 -9.10 3.20
N PRO A 52 -5.21 -8.67 4.19
CA PRO A 52 -5.55 -7.27 4.37
C PRO A 52 -4.32 -6.49 4.84
N ALA A 53 -4.27 -5.20 4.51
CA ALA A 53 -3.35 -4.28 5.18
C ALA A 53 -3.87 -4.03 6.60
N VAL A 54 -2.98 -3.81 7.55
CA VAL A 54 -3.35 -3.57 8.96
C VAL A 54 -2.67 -2.30 9.43
N PHE A 55 -3.45 -1.35 9.95
CA PHE A 55 -2.93 -0.16 10.61
C PHE A 55 -3.05 -0.33 12.13
N ASP A 56 -1.90 -0.32 12.80
CA ASP A 56 -1.82 -0.30 14.25
C ASP A 56 -1.77 1.15 14.74
N GLU A 57 -2.90 1.64 15.26
CA GLU A 57 -3.04 3.00 15.76
C GLU A 57 -2.13 3.28 16.98
N SER A 58 -1.70 2.25 17.72
CA SER A 58 -0.84 2.42 18.89
C SER A 58 0.61 2.70 18.51
N THR A 59 1.07 2.13 17.39
CA THR A 59 2.44 2.28 16.89
C THR A 59 2.54 3.24 15.70
N GLY A 60 1.41 3.61 15.10
CA GLY A 60 1.37 4.42 13.88
C GLY A 60 1.93 3.70 12.66
N ILE A 61 1.97 2.36 12.68
CA ILE A 61 2.54 1.54 11.60
C ILE A 61 1.44 0.92 10.76
N LEU A 62 1.50 1.15 9.45
CA LEU A 62 0.76 0.43 8.44
C LEU A 62 1.59 -0.76 7.95
N THR A 63 1.08 -1.95 8.16
CA THR A 63 1.66 -3.20 7.65
C THR A 63 0.97 -3.61 6.35
N LEU A 64 1.75 -3.76 5.29
CA LEU A 64 1.35 -4.28 4.00
C LEU A 64 1.96 -5.68 3.83
N PRO A 65 1.26 -6.76 4.23
CA PRO A 65 1.84 -8.12 4.25
C PRO A 65 2.13 -8.65 2.84
N LEU A 66 1.42 -8.15 1.84
CA LEU A 66 1.71 -8.42 0.44
C LEU A 66 1.23 -7.25 -0.42
N VAL A 67 2.08 -6.74 -1.31
CA VAL A 67 1.80 -5.68 -2.27
C VAL A 67 2.13 -6.19 -3.65
N LYS A 68 1.16 -6.08 -4.57
CA LYS A 68 1.39 -6.31 -6.00
C LYS A 68 1.93 -5.04 -6.63
N VAL A 69 3.13 -5.09 -7.21
CA VAL A 69 3.67 -3.98 -8.01
C VAL A 69 3.36 -4.28 -9.47
N ILE A 70 2.65 -3.36 -10.13
CA ILE A 70 2.18 -3.52 -11.50
C ILE A 70 2.65 -2.39 -12.42
N ASP A 71 2.75 -2.68 -13.72
CA ASP A 71 3.00 -1.71 -14.79
C ASP A 71 1.70 -1.01 -15.28
N SER A 72 1.77 -0.24 -16.37
CA SER A 72 0.61 0.46 -16.97
C SER A 72 -0.34 -0.48 -17.70
N ALA A 73 0.10 -1.68 -18.07
CA ALA A 73 -0.72 -2.71 -18.69
C ALA A 73 -1.41 -3.60 -17.65
N GLY A 74 -1.10 -3.43 -16.36
CA GLY A 74 -1.63 -4.22 -15.26
C GLY A 74 -0.87 -5.53 -15.01
N HIS A 75 0.28 -5.72 -15.66
CA HIS A 75 1.12 -6.89 -15.40
C HIS A 75 1.81 -6.74 -14.05
N VAL A 76 1.82 -7.82 -13.26
CA VAL A 76 2.62 -7.88 -12.04
C VAL A 76 4.08 -7.97 -12.43
N ILE A 77 4.91 -7.09 -11.86
CA ILE A 77 6.36 -7.05 -12.09
C ILE A 77 7.16 -7.38 -10.84
N SER A 78 6.54 -7.31 -9.65
CA SER A 78 7.16 -7.74 -8.39
C SER A 78 6.13 -7.89 -7.27
N LEU A 79 6.48 -8.67 -6.24
CA LEU A 79 5.75 -8.75 -4.98
C LEU A 79 6.62 -8.30 -3.81
N TYR A 80 6.05 -7.49 -2.91
CA TYR A 80 6.73 -6.98 -1.71
C TYR A 80 5.88 -7.19 -0.46
N SER A 81 6.51 -7.23 0.71
CA SER A 81 5.91 -6.80 1.97
C SER A 81 6.50 -5.45 2.38
N ALA A 82 5.73 -4.59 3.04
CA ALA A 82 6.21 -3.29 3.49
C ALA A 82 5.61 -2.87 4.83
N GLU A 83 6.38 -2.09 5.58
CA GLU A 83 5.89 -1.31 6.71
C GLU A 83 6.00 0.17 6.37
N MET A 84 4.98 0.93 6.75
CA MET A 84 4.94 2.37 6.54
C MET A 84 4.62 3.07 7.85
N GLU A 85 5.31 4.18 8.11
CA GLU A 85 5.13 5.01 9.29
C GLU A 85 4.18 6.17 8.97
N HIS A 86 3.17 6.37 9.81
CA HIS A 86 2.17 7.41 9.64
C HIS A 86 2.64 8.75 10.22
N HIS A 87 2.58 9.78 9.37
CA HIS A 87 2.91 11.17 9.65
C HIS A 87 1.62 12.00 9.61
N PRO A 88 0.84 12.06 10.70
CA PRO A 88 -0.48 12.69 10.73
C PRO A 88 -0.43 14.18 10.39
N GLU A 89 0.67 14.87 10.73
CA GLU A 89 0.90 16.29 10.46
C GLU A 89 1.06 16.60 8.97
N ARG A 90 1.41 15.60 8.16
CA ARG A 90 1.55 15.70 6.71
C ARG A 90 0.46 14.95 5.94
N LYS A 91 -0.45 14.26 6.65
CA LYS A 91 -1.44 13.33 6.06
C LYS A 91 -0.75 12.34 5.11
N ALA A 92 0.34 11.77 5.57
CA ALA A 92 1.20 10.93 4.74
C ALA A 92 1.68 9.69 5.48
N LEU A 93 2.08 8.69 4.71
CA LEU A 93 2.81 7.51 5.16
C LEU A 93 4.17 7.50 4.48
N THR A 94 5.23 7.25 5.24
CA THR A 94 6.55 7.03 4.67
C THR A 94 6.92 5.57 4.71
N LEU A 95 7.53 5.06 3.64
CA LEU A 95 8.07 3.70 3.64
C LEU A 95 9.15 3.56 4.72
N LYS A 96 8.90 2.72 5.72
CA LYS A 96 9.84 2.42 6.81
C LYS A 96 10.73 1.24 6.46
N SER A 97 10.14 0.20 5.88
CA SER A 97 10.85 -0.98 5.39
C SER A 97 10.09 -1.63 4.23
N ALA A 98 10.81 -2.31 3.35
CA ALA A 98 10.23 -3.15 2.32
C ALA A 98 11.11 -4.38 2.09
N ASN A 99 10.49 -5.53 1.88
CA ASN A 99 11.18 -6.76 1.53
C ASN A 99 10.57 -7.34 0.25
N GLN A 100 11.43 -7.65 -0.72
CA GLN A 100 10.98 -8.30 -1.95
C GLN A 100 10.73 -9.77 -1.65
N ILE A 101 9.52 -10.24 -1.97
CA ILE A 101 9.11 -11.63 -1.74
C ILE A 101 9.39 -12.45 -2.99
N GLU A 102 9.12 -11.89 -4.17
CA GLU A 102 9.30 -12.56 -5.44
C GLU A 102 9.60 -11.53 -6.54
N PRO A 103 10.76 -11.63 -7.23
CA PRO A 103 10.96 -10.96 -8.51
C PRO A 103 10.14 -11.69 -9.57
N VAL A 104 9.46 -10.95 -10.45
CA VAL A 104 8.94 -11.57 -11.67
C VAL A 104 10.14 -11.85 -12.58
N PRO A 105 10.30 -13.08 -13.11
CA PRO A 105 11.37 -13.39 -14.04
C PRO A 105 11.36 -12.37 -15.17
N THR A 106 12.47 -11.67 -15.37
CA THR A 106 12.69 -10.93 -16.62
C THR A 106 12.92 -11.98 -17.70
N ASP A 107 11.96 -12.13 -18.61
CA ASP A 107 12.18 -12.90 -19.84
C ASP A 107 13.40 -12.30 -20.54
N ASN A 108 14.48 -13.10 -20.63
CA ASN A 108 15.65 -12.82 -21.46
C ASN A 108 15.37 -13.20 -22.91
#